data_AF-A0A9P8MAL7-F1
#
_entry.id   AF-A0A9P8MAL7-F1
#
_cell.length_a   1.000
_cell.length_b   1.000
_cell.length_c   1.000
_cell.angle_alpha   90.00
_cell.angle_beta   90.00
_cell.angle_gamma   90.00
#
_symmetry.space_group_name_H-M   'P 1'
#
loop_
_entity.id
_entity.type
_entity.pdbx_description
1 polymer ?
#
loop_
_entity_poly.entity_id
_entity_poly.type
_entity_poly.pdbx_seq_one_letter_code
_entity_poly.pdbx_strand_id
1 'polypeptide(L)'
;MPPKKVVQEEKIPLGRPGNNLKSGIVGLANVGKSTLFQAITKCNLGNPANFPYATIDPEEARVIVPDARFDWLCEKYKPKSQVPANLTVYDIAGLTRGSSTGAGLGNAFLSHIRAVDAIFQVVRCFDDAEIIHIEGDVNPTRDLDIISEELRLKDIEFVEKALENQKKKTRMGGQSLELKKAKLEQDIIEKILAWLQDGKDVRKGAWGPKEVEVINPLFLLTAKPVVYLVNLSEKDYVRKKNKHLPKIVEWVKEHATGDPIIPISVSYEERLTRFETEDESREEQKNVGAESALPKIITQMRKTLQLGSFFTSGADEVRQWTIRTGTKAPQAAGVIHTDFEKTFIQAIVYNFDTLKELGDEAEVKAKGKMMTKGKEYVVEDGDILLIKAGAAKVQEAAKEAASTTTPFTPLNLILLSVLVYTAVSTFSRSNTTAPIPRGPPPKVFRTYTPRTLLPFNGENGNPIFFAVRGRVFDVSNGRNFYGPGGPYSNFAGRDASRGLACHSFDTDMLTEDLDGPLDTLDGLGPSEMDALQGWEETFSGKYDIVGKLVSVADYNAGKAAGAQ
;
A
#
# COMPACT_ATOMS: atom_id res chain seq x y z
N MET A 1 50.39 9.99 -12.16
CA MET A 1 49.12 9.23 -12.06
C MET A 1 47.98 10.21 -12.31
N PRO A 2 47.07 9.96 -13.26
CA PRO A 2 45.85 10.76 -13.33
C PRO A 2 45.09 10.62 -12.00
N PRO A 3 44.46 11.69 -11.49
CA PRO A 3 43.69 11.62 -10.26
C PRO A 3 42.62 10.54 -10.43
N LYS A 4 42.57 9.58 -9.50
CA LYS A 4 41.47 8.61 -9.42
C LYS A 4 40.18 9.41 -9.46
N LYS A 5 39.36 9.21 -10.50
CA LYS A 5 37.97 9.68 -10.52
C LYS A 5 37.38 9.28 -9.17
N VAL A 6 37.01 10.27 -8.37
CA VAL A 6 36.20 10.03 -7.17
C VAL A 6 34.91 9.44 -7.72
N VAL A 7 34.78 8.11 -7.61
CA VAL A 7 33.54 7.42 -7.94
C VAL A 7 32.56 7.97 -6.92
N GLN A 8 31.64 8.81 -7.38
CA GLN A 8 30.55 9.32 -6.57
C GLN A 8 29.73 8.07 -6.23
N GLU A 9 29.90 7.53 -5.03
CA GLU A 9 29.17 6.34 -4.60
C GLU A 9 27.67 6.68 -4.65
N GLU A 10 26.92 5.97 -5.51
CA GLU A 10 25.47 6.13 -5.58
C GLU A 10 24.88 5.79 -4.21
N LYS A 11 24.34 6.81 -3.55
CA LYS A 11 23.81 6.70 -2.20
C LYS A 11 22.48 5.95 -2.27
N ILE A 12 22.52 4.64 -2.04
CA ILE A 12 21.31 3.82 -1.98
C ILE A 12 20.45 4.34 -0.82
N PRO A 13 19.22 4.79 -1.08
CA PRO A 13 18.37 5.31 -0.02
C PRO A 13 17.83 4.16 0.84
N LEU A 14 17.71 4.42 2.14
CA LEU A 14 17.06 3.51 3.08
C LEU A 14 15.55 3.44 2.75
N GLY A 15 14.99 2.24 2.74
CA GLY A 15 13.59 1.96 2.42
C GLY A 15 13.41 1.16 1.13
N ARG A 16 12.15 0.80 0.84
CA ARG A 16 11.82 -0.05 -0.32
C ARG A 16 12.18 0.62 -1.65
N PRO A 17 12.63 -0.14 -2.66
CA PRO A 17 12.76 0.40 -4.01
C PRO A 17 11.38 0.60 -4.64
N GLY A 18 11.23 1.65 -5.44
CA GLY A 18 10.01 1.93 -6.21
C GLY A 18 9.46 3.35 -6.03
N ASN A 19 8.45 3.67 -6.83
CA ASN A 19 7.76 4.97 -6.85
C ASN A 19 6.37 4.92 -6.15
N ASN A 20 5.82 3.72 -5.97
CA ASN A 20 4.50 3.50 -5.36
C ASN A 20 4.63 3.30 -3.84
N LEU A 21 5.18 4.30 -3.16
CA LEU A 21 5.40 4.24 -1.72
C LEU A 21 4.14 4.62 -0.93
N LYS A 22 3.99 4.01 0.23
CA LYS A 22 2.80 4.09 1.09
C LYS A 22 3.15 4.78 2.40
N SER A 23 2.24 5.60 2.91
CA SER A 23 2.34 6.20 4.25
C SER A 23 1.28 5.63 5.17
N GLY A 24 1.57 5.49 6.46
CA GLY A 24 0.61 4.99 7.46
C GLY A 24 0.45 5.97 8.62
N ILE A 25 -0.78 6.16 9.09
CA ILE A 25 -1.08 6.98 10.27
C ILE A 25 -0.94 6.11 11.52
N VAL A 26 -0.07 6.54 12.44
CA VAL A 26 0.30 5.82 13.67
C VAL A 26 0.16 6.76 14.86
N GLY A 27 -0.24 6.21 16.00
CA GLY A 27 -0.37 6.93 17.26
C GLY A 27 -1.11 6.08 18.27
N LEU A 28 -1.15 6.52 19.53
CA LEU A 28 -1.96 5.86 20.55
C LEU A 28 -3.45 5.90 20.19
N ALA A 29 -4.29 5.13 20.87
CA ALA A 29 -5.73 5.28 20.69
C ALA A 29 -6.19 6.69 21.14
N ASN A 30 -7.30 7.16 20.57
CA ASN A 30 -7.96 8.43 20.92
C ASN A 30 -7.10 9.70 20.74
N VAL A 31 -6.08 9.68 19.88
CA VAL A 31 -5.26 10.87 19.54
C VAL A 31 -5.78 11.64 18.31
N GLY A 32 -6.86 11.17 17.67
CA GLY A 32 -7.46 11.77 16.46
C GLY A 32 -6.99 11.17 15.12
N LYS A 33 -6.54 9.91 15.09
CA LYS A 33 -6.05 9.24 13.85
C LYS A 33 -7.14 9.08 12.80
N SER A 34 -8.25 8.45 13.14
CA SER A 34 -9.33 8.18 12.18
C SER A 34 -10.02 9.47 11.72
N THR A 35 -10.19 10.45 12.61
CA THR A 35 -10.66 11.80 12.22
C THR A 35 -9.67 12.49 11.27
N LEU A 36 -8.36 12.37 11.50
CA LEU A 36 -7.34 12.89 10.58
C LEU A 36 -7.40 12.17 9.23
N PHE A 37 -7.56 10.83 9.22
CA PHE A 37 -7.71 10.05 8.00
C PHE A 37 -8.93 10.51 7.19
N GLN A 38 -10.08 10.70 7.84
CA GLN A 38 -11.29 11.22 7.21
C GLN A 38 -11.07 12.63 6.63
N ALA A 39 -10.43 13.53 7.39
CA ALA A 39 -10.13 14.88 6.93
C ALA A 39 -9.18 14.89 5.72
N ILE A 40 -8.14 14.06 5.73
CA ILE A 40 -7.18 13.91 4.62
C ILE A 40 -7.86 13.34 3.37
N THR A 41 -8.77 12.40 3.55
CA THR A 41 -9.42 11.66 2.45
C THR A 41 -10.69 12.35 1.93
N LYS A 42 -11.20 13.35 2.67
CA LYS A 42 -12.51 13.97 2.44
C LYS A 42 -13.66 12.93 2.40
N CYS A 43 -13.51 11.82 3.13
CA CYS A 43 -14.49 10.74 3.21
C CYS A 43 -15.13 10.69 4.61
N ASN A 44 -16.47 10.67 4.65
CA ASN A 44 -17.23 10.46 5.89
C ASN A 44 -17.32 8.96 6.20
N LEU A 45 -16.31 8.42 6.87
CA LEU A 45 -16.39 7.08 7.45
C LEU A 45 -17.09 7.18 8.82
N GLY A 46 -18.00 6.25 9.13
CA GLY A 46 -18.64 6.21 10.45
C GLY A 46 -17.56 5.98 11.52
N ASN A 47 -17.34 6.95 12.41
CA ASN A 47 -16.25 6.91 13.38
C ASN A 47 -16.70 6.25 14.70
N PRO A 48 -16.23 5.05 15.07
CA PRO A 48 -16.49 4.47 16.39
C PRO A 48 -15.50 5.06 17.41
N ALA A 49 -15.72 6.31 17.83
CA ALA A 49 -14.80 7.06 18.71
C ALA A 49 -14.50 6.41 20.07
N ASN A 50 -15.24 5.38 20.48
CA ASN A 50 -15.21 4.82 21.84
C ASN A 50 -14.74 3.35 21.96
N PHE A 51 -14.27 2.71 20.88
CA PHE A 51 -13.88 1.29 20.89
C PHE A 51 -12.41 1.06 20.53
N PRO A 52 -11.47 1.15 21.50
CA PRO A 52 -10.03 1.07 21.25
C PRO A 52 -9.51 -0.33 20.87
N TYR A 53 -10.36 -1.37 20.89
CA TYR A 53 -9.99 -2.77 20.66
C TYR A 53 -10.68 -3.42 19.43
N ALA A 54 -11.36 -2.66 18.57
CA ALA A 54 -11.95 -3.20 17.37
C ALA A 54 -10.88 -3.50 16.30
N THR A 55 -10.82 -4.74 15.83
CA THR A 55 -9.93 -5.18 14.73
C THR A 55 -10.50 -4.69 13.40
N ILE A 56 -10.07 -3.52 12.94
CA ILE A 56 -10.42 -3.00 11.61
C ILE A 56 -9.19 -3.18 10.70
N ASP A 57 -9.36 -3.85 9.56
CA ASP A 57 -8.33 -3.93 8.51
C ASP A 57 -7.91 -2.49 8.11
N PRO A 58 -6.61 -2.22 7.84
CA PRO A 58 -6.17 -0.88 7.50
C PRO A 58 -6.87 -0.36 6.24
N GLU A 59 -7.55 0.77 6.36
CA GLU A 59 -8.20 1.41 5.23
C GLU A 59 -7.15 2.11 4.35
N GLU A 60 -7.17 1.85 3.05
CA GLU A 60 -6.33 2.52 2.07
C GLU A 60 -7.09 3.67 1.42
N ALA A 61 -6.46 4.83 1.34
CA ALA A 61 -6.94 5.94 0.54
C ALA A 61 -5.85 6.58 -0.31
N ARG A 62 -6.25 7.11 -1.46
CA ARG A 62 -5.39 7.87 -2.37
C ARG A 62 -5.75 9.34 -2.30
N VAL A 63 -4.79 10.13 -1.86
CA VAL A 63 -4.98 11.55 -1.59
C VAL A 63 -4.29 12.34 -2.70
N ILE A 64 -5.01 13.28 -3.29
CA ILE A 64 -4.47 14.16 -4.33
C ILE A 64 -3.38 15.04 -3.73
N VAL A 65 -2.25 15.16 -4.43
CA VAL A 65 -1.16 16.01 -4.00
C VAL A 65 -1.40 17.44 -4.50
N PRO A 66 -1.49 18.44 -3.61
CA PRO A 66 -1.58 19.83 -4.03
C PRO A 66 -0.25 20.30 -4.62
N ASP A 67 -0.27 20.78 -5.86
CA ASP A 67 0.91 21.30 -6.56
C ASP A 67 0.52 22.47 -7.48
N ALA A 68 0.88 23.70 -7.07
CA ALA A 68 0.58 24.90 -7.85
C ALA A 68 1.21 24.90 -9.26
N ARG A 69 2.25 24.08 -9.49
CA ARG A 69 2.85 23.92 -10.83
C ARG A 69 1.91 23.15 -11.75
N PHE A 70 1.27 22.10 -11.24
CA PHE A 70 0.28 21.34 -11.96
C PHE A 70 -0.92 22.21 -12.32
N ASP A 71 -1.45 22.97 -11.35
CA ASP A 71 -2.59 23.86 -11.57
C ASP A 71 -2.31 24.90 -12.66
N TRP A 72 -1.11 25.50 -12.64
CA TRP A 72 -0.68 26.44 -13.67
C TRP A 72 -0.58 25.81 -15.06
N LEU A 73 -0.07 24.57 -15.16
CA LEU A 73 -0.03 23.84 -16.43
C LEU A 73 -1.44 23.52 -16.93
N CYS A 74 -2.35 23.12 -16.05
CA CYS A 74 -3.76 22.88 -16.39
C CYS A 74 -4.45 24.16 -16.89
N GLU A 75 -4.21 25.30 -16.24
CA GLU A 75 -4.76 26.60 -16.66
C GLU A 75 -4.23 27.03 -18.03
N LYS A 76 -2.93 26.84 -18.27
CA LYS A 76 -2.27 27.22 -19.53
C LYS A 76 -2.70 26.35 -20.71
N TYR A 77 -2.65 25.03 -20.57
CA TYR A 77 -2.88 24.10 -21.69
C TYR A 77 -4.35 23.71 -21.85
N LYS A 78 -5.19 23.94 -20.83
CA LYS A 78 -6.62 23.58 -20.79
C LYS A 78 -6.88 22.17 -21.35
N PRO A 79 -6.22 21.14 -20.80
CA PRO A 79 -6.27 19.80 -21.36
C PRO A 79 -7.65 19.16 -21.18
N LYS A 80 -7.95 18.14 -22.00
CA LYS A 80 -9.15 17.30 -21.82
C LYS A 80 -9.08 16.43 -20.56
N SER A 81 -7.86 15.99 -20.19
CA SER A 81 -7.58 15.15 -19.03
C SER A 81 -6.59 15.85 -18.08
N GLN A 82 -6.91 15.89 -16.79
CA GLN A 82 -6.06 16.43 -15.74
C GLN A 82 -5.81 15.33 -14.70
N VAL A 83 -4.56 14.86 -14.60
CA VAL A 83 -4.22 13.72 -13.72
C VAL A 83 -3.14 14.15 -12.72
N PRO A 84 -3.51 14.54 -11.49
CA PRO A 84 -2.55 14.90 -10.45
C PRO A 84 -1.84 13.66 -9.88
N ALA A 85 -0.74 13.88 -9.17
CA ALA A 85 -0.09 12.81 -8.40
C ALA A 85 -0.91 12.50 -7.15
N ASN A 86 -0.79 11.25 -6.68
CA ASN A 86 -1.45 10.77 -5.47
C ASN A 86 -0.43 10.33 -4.43
N LEU A 87 -0.75 10.56 -3.15
CA LEU A 87 -0.10 9.95 -2.00
C LEU A 87 -1.02 8.85 -1.45
N THR A 88 -0.51 7.63 -1.31
CA THR A 88 -1.26 6.55 -0.67
C THR A 88 -1.09 6.62 0.84
N VAL A 89 -2.22 6.68 1.55
CA VAL A 89 -2.29 6.77 3.02
C VAL A 89 -3.09 5.59 3.55
N TYR A 90 -2.59 4.95 4.60
CA TYR A 90 -3.29 3.91 5.35
C TYR A 90 -3.67 4.42 6.74
N ASP A 91 -4.91 4.20 7.17
CA ASP A 91 -5.26 4.31 8.59
C ASP A 91 -4.80 3.02 9.29
N ILE A 92 -3.92 3.15 10.28
CA ILE A 92 -3.46 2.02 11.07
C ILE A 92 -4.04 2.17 12.48
N ALA A 93 -4.62 1.08 13.00
CA ALA A 93 -5.32 1.03 14.28
C ALA A 93 -4.53 1.64 15.46
N GLY A 94 -5.16 1.95 16.59
CA GLY A 94 -4.44 2.52 17.74
C GLY A 94 -3.40 1.56 18.33
N LEU A 95 -2.19 2.07 18.61
CA LEU A 95 -1.21 1.33 19.43
C LEU A 95 -1.57 1.45 20.92
N THR A 96 -1.48 0.34 21.65
CA THR A 96 -1.52 0.29 23.11
C THR A 96 -0.20 -0.24 23.65
N ARG A 97 0.19 0.12 24.88
CA ARG A 97 1.38 -0.44 25.54
C ARG A 97 1.29 -1.97 25.61
N GLY A 98 2.41 -2.66 25.43
CA GLY A 98 2.51 -4.12 25.42
C GLY A 98 2.23 -4.76 24.05
N SER A 99 2.19 -3.95 22.98
CA SER A 99 1.91 -4.46 21.63
C SER A 99 2.98 -5.43 21.12
N SER A 100 4.24 -5.28 21.57
CA SER A 100 5.35 -6.16 21.21
C SER A 100 5.35 -7.50 21.96
N THR A 101 4.83 -7.57 23.19
CA THR A 101 4.86 -8.78 24.04
C THR A 101 3.76 -9.80 23.73
N GLY A 102 2.94 -9.55 22.71
CA GLY A 102 1.94 -10.50 22.20
C GLY A 102 0.63 -10.55 23.00
N ALA A 103 0.47 -9.69 24.01
CA ALA A 103 -0.81 -9.53 24.71
C ALA A 103 -1.77 -8.65 23.85
N GLY A 104 -2.52 -9.28 22.95
CA GLY A 104 -3.61 -8.65 22.20
C GLY A 104 -3.29 -8.28 20.74
N LEU A 105 -4.05 -7.31 20.20
CA LEU A 105 -4.06 -6.86 18.79
C LEU A 105 -2.77 -6.21 18.27
N GLY A 106 -1.77 -6.02 19.14
CA GLY A 106 -0.52 -5.31 18.81
C GLY A 106 0.33 -5.95 17.71
N ASN A 107 0.33 -7.28 17.58
CA ASN A 107 1.10 -7.95 16.51
C ASN A 107 0.51 -7.67 15.11
N ALA A 108 -0.83 -7.61 14.99
CA ALA A 108 -1.50 -7.25 13.74
C ALA A 108 -1.17 -5.81 13.35
N PHE A 109 -1.21 -4.89 14.31
CA PHE A 109 -0.83 -3.50 14.13
C PHE A 109 0.61 -3.32 13.59
N LEU A 110 1.60 -3.99 14.20
CA LEU A 110 2.99 -3.91 13.76
C LEU A 110 3.20 -4.52 12.37
N SER A 111 2.40 -5.51 11.98
CA SER A 111 2.39 -6.06 10.63
C SER A 111 1.90 -5.04 9.59
N HIS A 112 0.91 -4.23 9.93
CA HIS A 112 0.39 -3.17 9.06
C HIS A 112 1.39 -2.01 8.91
N ILE A 113 2.07 -1.61 9.99
CA ILE A 113 3.19 -0.65 9.87
C ILE A 113 4.29 -1.21 8.95
N ARG A 114 4.57 -2.51 9.03
CA ARG A 114 5.57 -3.13 8.15
C ARG A 114 5.19 -3.00 6.68
N ALA A 115 3.89 -3.02 6.34
CA ALA A 115 3.39 -2.91 4.97
C ALA A 115 3.53 -1.50 4.37
N VAL A 116 3.63 -0.44 5.17
CA VAL A 116 3.86 0.93 4.67
C VAL A 116 5.35 1.28 4.58
N ASP A 117 5.70 2.42 3.99
CA ASP A 117 7.07 2.85 3.77
C ASP A 117 7.47 4.08 4.60
N ALA A 118 6.51 4.88 5.06
CA ALA A 118 6.70 6.00 6.00
C ALA A 118 5.54 6.11 6.99
N ILE A 119 5.76 6.86 8.07
CA ILE A 119 4.80 6.99 9.18
C ILE A 119 4.42 8.46 9.40
N PHE A 120 3.12 8.74 9.43
CA PHE A 120 2.57 9.92 10.09
C PHE A 120 2.34 9.59 11.56
N GLN A 121 3.15 10.14 12.46
CA GLN A 121 3.00 9.88 13.89
C GLN A 121 2.16 11.00 14.54
N VAL A 122 0.91 10.69 14.85
CA VAL A 122 -0.05 11.61 15.49
C VAL A 122 0.18 11.61 16.99
N VAL A 123 0.40 12.80 17.54
CA VAL A 123 0.68 13.03 18.96
C VAL A 123 -0.42 13.92 19.53
N ARG A 124 -1.14 13.45 20.55
CA ARG A 124 -2.19 14.24 21.22
C ARG A 124 -1.57 15.35 22.04
N CYS A 125 -2.02 16.59 21.87
CA CYS A 125 -1.56 17.78 22.62
C CYS A 125 -2.71 18.70 23.03
N PHE A 126 -3.92 18.14 23.12
CA PHE A 126 -5.11 18.80 23.60
C PHE A 126 -5.68 18.06 24.82
N ASP A 127 -6.20 18.83 25.77
CA ASP A 127 -6.96 18.31 26.90
C ASP A 127 -8.45 18.38 26.54
N ASP A 128 -9.15 17.26 26.70
CA ASP A 128 -10.60 17.17 26.53
C ASP A 128 -11.13 16.21 27.58
N ALA A 129 -12.13 16.64 28.35
CA ALA A 129 -12.70 15.88 29.45
C ALA A 129 -13.54 14.68 28.97
N GLU A 130 -14.02 14.72 27.72
CA GLU A 130 -14.82 13.64 27.14
C GLU A 130 -13.94 12.54 26.52
N ILE A 131 -12.66 12.82 26.24
CA ILE A 131 -11.76 11.90 25.54
C ILE A 131 -10.75 11.31 26.51
N ILE A 132 -10.99 10.07 26.93
CA ILE A 132 -10.14 9.32 27.86
C ILE A 132 -8.79 9.00 27.19
N HIS A 133 -7.70 9.31 27.89
CA HIS A 133 -6.36 8.88 27.52
C HIS A 133 -6.09 7.49 28.11
N ILE A 134 -5.59 6.55 27.30
CA ILE A 134 -5.32 5.17 27.74
C ILE A 134 -4.39 5.14 28.97
N GLU A 135 -3.44 6.05 28.99
CA GLU A 135 -2.42 6.19 30.04
C GLU A 135 -2.80 7.20 31.15
N GLY A 136 -4.09 7.52 31.31
CA GLY A 136 -4.60 8.46 32.31
C GLY A 136 -4.51 9.92 31.87
N ASP A 137 -3.39 10.58 32.17
CA ASP A 137 -3.17 11.99 31.82
C ASP A 137 -2.52 12.16 30.44
N VAL A 138 -2.77 13.31 29.81
CA VAL A 138 -2.16 13.69 28.52
C VAL A 138 -0.67 14.02 28.73
N ASN A 139 0.21 13.13 28.28
CA ASN A 139 1.66 13.33 28.33
C ASN A 139 2.34 12.95 27.00
N PRO A 140 2.53 13.93 26.11
CA PRO A 140 2.97 13.67 24.74
C PRO A 140 4.39 13.08 24.63
N THR A 141 5.30 13.42 25.55
CA THR A 141 6.67 12.87 25.51
C THR A 141 6.68 11.41 25.91
N ARG A 142 5.91 11.04 26.95
CA ARG A 142 5.70 9.63 27.32
C ARG A 142 5.10 8.84 26.15
N ASP A 143 4.13 9.41 25.45
CA ASP A 143 3.47 8.73 24.34
C ASP A 143 4.41 8.51 23.15
N LEU A 144 5.31 9.48 22.89
CA LEU A 144 6.41 9.35 21.93
C LEU A 144 7.38 8.23 22.33
N ASP A 145 7.78 8.17 23.60
CA ASP A 145 8.66 7.13 24.14
C ASP A 145 8.04 5.74 23.97
N ILE A 146 6.77 5.56 24.37
CA ILE A 146 6.05 4.28 24.25
C ILE A 146 6.09 3.77 22.81
N ILE A 147 5.72 4.61 21.84
CA ILE A 147 5.71 4.18 20.43
C ILE A 147 7.13 3.86 19.96
N SER A 148 8.10 4.70 20.30
CA SER A 148 9.49 4.54 19.87
C SER A 148 10.12 3.26 20.44
N GLU A 149 9.86 2.95 21.71
CA GLU A 149 10.31 1.73 22.37
C GLU A 149 9.64 0.48 21.79
N GLU A 150 8.33 0.48 21.59
CA GLU A 150 7.60 -0.67 21.03
C GLU A 150 8.08 -1.03 19.61
N LEU A 151 8.34 -0.03 18.77
CA LEU A 151 8.89 -0.25 17.43
C LEU A 151 10.30 -0.83 17.49
N ARG A 152 11.17 -0.31 18.39
CA ARG A 152 12.52 -0.83 18.60
C ARG A 152 12.51 -2.26 19.13
N LEU A 153 11.72 -2.56 20.15
CA LEU A 153 11.62 -3.90 20.73
C LEU A 153 11.22 -4.93 19.67
N LYS A 154 10.28 -4.59 18.80
CA LYS A 154 9.89 -5.50 17.72
C LYS A 154 10.97 -5.67 16.65
N ASP A 155 11.71 -4.61 16.33
CA ASP A 155 12.85 -4.73 15.43
C ASP A 155 13.99 -5.56 16.06
N ILE A 156 14.24 -5.43 17.37
CA ILE A 156 15.23 -6.25 18.09
C ILE A 156 14.87 -7.73 17.96
N GLU A 157 13.64 -8.13 18.30
CA GLU A 157 13.16 -9.52 18.18
C GLU A 157 13.33 -10.05 16.74
N PHE A 158 12.98 -9.22 15.76
CA PHE A 158 13.10 -9.59 14.34
C PHE A 158 14.56 -9.75 13.90
N VAL A 159 15.43 -8.84 14.30
CA VAL A 159 16.86 -8.85 13.97
C VAL A 159 17.57 -10.00 14.67
N GLU A 160 17.23 -10.34 15.92
CA GLU A 160 17.77 -11.51 16.63
C GLU A 160 17.45 -12.81 15.88
N LYS A 161 16.20 -12.98 15.43
CA LYS A 161 15.80 -14.13 14.61
C LYS A 161 16.50 -14.16 13.25
N ALA A 162 16.65 -13.00 12.61
CA ALA A 162 17.40 -12.89 11.36
C ALA A 162 18.88 -13.25 11.55
N LEU A 163 19.48 -12.81 12.66
CA LEU A 163 20.86 -13.11 13.03
C LEU A 163 21.07 -14.60 13.31
N GLU A 164 20.16 -15.25 14.03
CA GLU A 164 20.23 -16.69 14.29
C GLU A 164 20.21 -17.49 12.97
N ASN A 165 19.31 -17.13 12.05
CA ASN A 165 19.23 -17.74 10.73
C ASN A 165 20.51 -17.51 9.91
N GLN A 166 21.08 -16.29 9.98
CA GLN A 166 22.32 -15.98 9.28
C GLN A 166 23.51 -16.74 9.86
N LYS A 167 23.61 -16.87 11.19
CA LYS A 167 24.64 -17.67 11.87
C LYS A 167 24.60 -19.15 11.45
N LYS A 168 23.41 -19.72 11.24
CA LYS A 168 23.24 -21.08 10.71
C LYS A 168 23.82 -21.21 9.30
N LYS A 169 23.53 -20.26 8.40
CA LYS A 169 24.09 -20.22 7.03
C LYS A 169 25.62 -20.10 7.04
N THR A 170 26.17 -19.23 7.89
CA THR A 170 27.63 -19.06 8.02
C THR A 170 28.31 -20.33 8.53
N ARG A 171 27.65 -21.11 9.41
CA ARG A 171 28.18 -22.37 9.97
C ARG A 171 28.11 -23.55 9.00
N MET A 172 27.08 -23.64 8.15
CA MET A 172 26.89 -24.78 7.24
C MET A 172 27.95 -24.88 6.13
N GLY A 173 28.75 -23.83 5.90
CA GLY A 173 29.83 -23.84 4.91
C GLY A 173 29.31 -23.70 3.46
N GLY A 174 30.20 -23.28 2.55
CA GLY A 174 29.91 -23.01 1.14
C GLY A 174 31.17 -22.59 0.38
N GLN A 175 31.04 -22.24 -0.91
CA GLN A 175 32.19 -21.72 -1.67
C GLN A 175 32.76 -20.45 -1.01
N SER A 176 34.08 -20.24 -1.11
CA SER A 176 34.80 -19.17 -0.39
C SER A 176 34.19 -17.76 -0.57
N LEU A 177 33.59 -17.48 -1.72
CA LEU A 177 32.94 -16.19 -2.03
C LEU A 177 31.58 -16.02 -1.34
N GLU A 178 30.74 -17.05 -1.31
CA GLU A 178 29.42 -16.99 -0.65
C GLU A 178 29.56 -16.91 0.87
N LEU A 179 30.51 -17.66 1.43
CA LEU A 179 30.79 -17.61 2.87
C LEU A 179 31.28 -16.21 3.30
N LYS A 180 32.09 -15.54 2.47
CA LYS A 180 32.52 -14.16 2.75
C LYS A 180 31.36 -13.17 2.73
N LYS A 181 30.42 -13.32 1.78
CA LYS A 181 29.20 -12.48 1.72
C LYS A 181 28.31 -12.73 2.95
N ALA A 182 28.05 -13.99 3.28
CA ALA A 182 27.22 -14.36 4.42
C ALA A 182 27.79 -13.86 5.76
N LYS A 183 29.11 -13.91 5.94
CA LYS A 183 29.80 -13.31 7.10
C LYS A 183 29.64 -11.80 7.15
N LEU A 184 29.85 -11.10 6.03
CA LEU A 184 29.68 -9.65 5.96
C LEU A 184 28.24 -9.23 6.30
N GLU A 185 27.24 -9.94 5.77
CA GLU A 185 25.83 -9.73 6.14
C GLU A 185 25.59 -9.99 7.63
N GLN A 186 26.18 -11.05 8.19
CA GLN A 186 26.08 -11.35 9.62
C GLN A 186 26.65 -10.22 10.47
N ASP A 187 27.84 -9.72 10.16
CA ASP A 187 28.50 -8.63 10.90
C ASP A 187 27.66 -7.35 10.86
N ILE A 188 27.01 -7.07 9.71
CA ILE A 188 26.09 -5.93 9.57
C ILE A 188 24.83 -6.13 10.42
N ILE A 189 24.24 -7.33 10.42
CA ILE A 189 23.07 -7.65 11.25
C ILE A 189 23.41 -7.52 12.74
N GLU A 190 24.60 -7.96 13.18
CA GLU A 190 25.08 -7.78 14.55
C GLU A 190 25.22 -6.30 14.91
N LYS A 191 25.76 -5.48 13.99
CA LYS A 191 25.85 -4.02 14.16
C LYS A 191 24.47 -3.37 14.28
N ILE A 192 23.49 -3.79 13.48
CA ILE A 192 22.10 -3.28 13.55
C ILE A 192 21.47 -3.63 14.90
N LEU A 193 21.67 -4.86 15.37
CA LEU A 193 21.15 -5.31 16.67
C LEU A 193 21.71 -4.47 17.81
N ALA A 194 23.03 -4.26 17.84
CA ALA A 194 23.69 -3.42 18.84
C ALA A 194 23.19 -1.97 18.80
N TRP A 195 22.95 -1.42 17.60
CA TRP A 195 22.41 -0.07 17.42
C TRP A 195 21.00 0.07 18.02
N LEU A 196 20.13 -0.91 17.78
CA LEU A 196 18.78 -0.95 18.34
C LEU A 196 18.78 -1.11 19.86
N GLN A 197 19.66 -1.97 20.39
CA GLN A 197 19.81 -2.21 21.84
C GLN A 197 20.36 -0.98 22.59
N ASP A 198 21.08 -0.09 21.90
CA ASP A 198 21.52 1.23 22.42
C ASP A 198 20.38 2.28 22.39
N GLY A 199 19.14 1.86 22.12
CA GLY A 199 17.96 2.73 22.12
C GLY A 199 17.82 3.62 20.88
N LYS A 200 18.55 3.34 19.80
CA LYS A 200 18.59 4.19 18.60
C LYS A 200 17.80 3.60 17.44
N ASP A 201 17.04 4.44 16.76
CA ASP A 201 16.30 4.04 15.56
C ASP A 201 17.25 3.81 14.37
N VAL A 202 16.99 2.78 13.56
CA VAL A 202 17.85 2.42 12.42
C VAL A 202 17.97 3.55 11.41
N ARG A 203 16.91 4.32 11.14
CA ARG A 203 16.96 5.47 10.23
C ARG A 203 17.95 6.57 10.61
N LYS A 204 18.40 6.62 11.87
CA LYS A 204 19.36 7.61 12.38
C LYS A 204 20.81 7.11 12.34
N GLY A 205 21.03 5.84 11.98
CA GLY A 205 22.36 5.29 11.80
C GLY A 205 23.05 5.82 10.55
N ALA A 206 24.37 5.96 10.63
CA ALA A 206 25.21 6.25 9.46
C ALA A 206 25.59 4.93 8.78
N TRP A 207 24.79 4.53 7.78
CA TRP A 207 24.96 3.29 7.05
C TRP A 207 25.65 3.51 5.70
N GLY A 208 26.65 2.71 5.39
CA GLY A 208 27.27 2.65 4.06
C GLY A 208 26.37 1.97 3.02
N PRO A 209 26.63 2.10 1.70
CA PRO A 209 25.78 1.53 0.65
C PRO A 209 25.52 0.02 0.80
N LYS A 210 26.58 -0.75 1.10
CA LYS A 210 26.48 -2.20 1.35
C LYS A 210 25.67 -2.54 2.59
N GLU A 211 25.70 -1.67 3.61
CA GLU A 211 24.90 -1.88 4.82
C GLU A 211 23.43 -1.63 4.53
N VAL A 212 23.11 -0.59 3.75
CA VAL A 212 21.74 -0.31 3.30
C VAL A 212 21.15 -1.44 2.44
N GLU A 213 21.96 -2.06 1.58
CA GLU A 213 21.55 -3.26 0.82
C GLU A 213 21.13 -4.43 1.71
N VAL A 214 21.73 -4.57 2.90
CA VAL A 214 21.36 -5.59 3.90
C VAL A 214 20.19 -5.16 4.76
N ILE A 215 20.08 -3.86 5.08
CA ILE A 215 18.99 -3.33 5.93
C ILE A 215 17.65 -3.34 5.18
N ASN A 216 17.63 -2.94 3.91
CA ASN A 216 16.38 -2.78 3.14
C ASN A 216 15.52 -4.06 3.08
N PRO A 217 16.09 -5.26 2.84
CA PRO A 217 15.35 -6.53 2.86
C PRO A 217 14.79 -6.93 4.24
N LEU A 218 15.28 -6.36 5.35
CA LEU A 218 14.77 -6.65 6.69
C LEU A 218 13.43 -5.94 6.98
N PHE A 219 13.07 -4.91 6.19
CA PHE A 219 11.85 -4.12 6.34
C PHE A 219 11.60 -3.65 7.78
N LEU A 220 12.66 -3.20 8.46
CA LEU A 220 12.62 -2.76 9.86
C LEU A 220 11.67 -1.57 10.03
N LEU A 221 10.96 -1.54 11.15
CA LEU A 221 9.99 -0.49 11.48
C LEU A 221 10.68 0.85 11.73
N THR A 222 11.77 0.83 12.48
CA THR A 222 12.59 2.00 12.85
C THR A 222 13.48 2.52 11.71
N ALA A 223 13.53 1.81 10.57
CA ALA A 223 14.16 2.29 9.35
C ALA A 223 13.24 3.24 8.54
N LYS A 224 11.92 3.23 8.83
CA LYS A 224 10.94 4.06 8.13
C LYS A 224 11.06 5.53 8.59
N PRO A 225 11.02 6.50 7.67
CA PRO A 225 11.01 7.90 8.06
C PRO A 225 9.65 8.29 8.67
N VAL A 226 9.66 9.25 9.61
CA VAL A 226 8.46 9.73 10.33
C VAL A 226 8.24 11.22 10.08
N VAL A 227 6.97 11.61 10.00
CA VAL A 227 6.51 12.99 10.14
C VAL A 227 5.63 13.07 11.38
N TYR A 228 6.01 13.92 12.35
CA TYR A 228 5.27 14.11 13.59
C TYR A 228 4.14 15.11 13.38
N LEU A 229 2.90 14.68 13.62
CA LEU A 229 1.70 15.50 13.55
C LEU A 229 1.22 15.80 14.97
N VAL A 230 1.47 17.02 15.43
CA VAL A 230 1.14 17.45 16.79
C VAL A 230 -0.30 17.97 16.79
N ASN A 231 -1.23 17.13 17.25
CA ASN A 231 -2.65 17.43 17.24
C ASN A 231 -3.02 18.35 18.42
N LEU A 232 -3.39 19.58 18.10
CA LEU A 232 -3.75 20.67 19.02
C LEU A 232 -5.26 20.89 19.02
N SER A 233 -5.75 21.56 20.07
CA SER A 233 -7.08 22.16 20.01
C SER A 233 -7.12 23.26 18.96
N GLU A 234 -8.30 23.55 18.41
CA GLU A 234 -8.47 24.62 17.43
C GLU A 234 -7.97 25.97 17.98
N LYS A 235 -8.28 26.27 19.24
CA LYS A 235 -7.81 27.48 19.94
C LYS A 235 -6.29 27.57 19.97
N ASP A 236 -5.60 26.47 20.25
CA ASP A 236 -4.14 26.41 20.35
C ASP A 236 -3.45 26.51 18.98
N TYR A 237 -4.07 25.93 17.97
CA TYR A 237 -3.62 26.00 16.59
C TYR A 237 -3.71 27.43 16.04
N VAL A 238 -4.87 28.09 16.20
CA VAL A 238 -5.10 29.48 15.74
C VAL A 238 -4.16 30.45 16.44
N ARG A 239 -4.00 30.34 17.77
CA ARG A 239 -3.08 31.21 18.53
C ARG A 239 -1.59 30.86 18.35
N LYS A 240 -1.27 29.76 17.67
CA LYS A 240 0.09 29.23 17.46
C LYS A 240 0.90 29.04 18.75
N LYS A 241 0.23 28.64 19.84
CA LYS A 241 0.85 28.38 21.15
C LYS A 241 0.19 27.20 21.84
N ASN A 242 1.01 26.29 22.38
CA ASN A 242 0.58 25.14 23.16
C ASN A 242 1.64 24.81 24.23
N LYS A 243 1.20 24.30 25.39
CA LYS A 243 2.08 24.00 26.53
C LYS A 243 3.01 22.80 26.30
N HIS A 244 2.65 21.87 25.42
CA HIS A 244 3.41 20.65 25.15
C HIS A 244 4.37 20.78 23.95
N LEU A 245 4.08 21.69 23.01
CA LEU A 245 4.86 21.83 21.78
C LEU A 245 6.37 22.02 22.02
N PRO A 246 6.83 22.86 22.97
CA PRO A 246 8.26 22.99 23.26
C PRO A 246 8.91 21.67 23.70
N LYS A 247 8.22 20.89 24.52
CA LYS A 247 8.71 19.59 25.03
C LYS A 247 8.85 18.56 23.91
N ILE A 248 7.92 18.55 22.95
CA ILE A 248 8.00 17.68 21.77
C ILE A 248 9.18 18.07 20.89
N VAL A 249 9.38 19.37 20.66
CA VAL A 249 10.51 19.86 19.85
C VAL A 249 11.84 19.46 20.49
N GLU A 250 11.95 19.55 21.81
CA GLU A 250 13.13 19.09 22.56
C GLU A 250 13.33 17.57 22.42
N TRP A 251 12.27 16.78 22.67
CA TRP A 251 12.31 15.33 22.53
C TRP A 251 12.74 14.89 21.12
N VAL A 252 12.19 15.50 20.06
CA VAL A 252 12.53 15.18 18.67
C VAL A 252 13.97 15.60 18.34
N LYS A 253 14.48 16.69 18.93
CA LYS A 253 15.89 17.07 18.73
C LYS A 253 16.85 16.02 19.27
N GLU A 254 16.52 15.43 20.42
CA GLU A 254 17.36 14.43 21.09
C GLU A 254 17.26 13.04 20.44
N HIS A 255 16.05 12.57 20.13
CA HIS A 255 15.79 11.19 19.71
C HIS A 255 15.62 11.03 18.20
N ALA A 256 15.14 12.07 17.52
CA ALA A 256 14.64 11.99 16.16
C ALA A 256 15.14 13.16 15.27
N THR A 257 16.38 13.60 15.48
CA THR A 257 16.92 14.82 14.85
C THR A 257 16.67 14.84 13.33
N GLY A 258 16.14 15.96 12.83
CA GLY A 258 15.84 16.16 11.42
C GLY A 258 14.45 15.70 10.97
N ASP A 259 13.68 14.99 11.80
CA ASP A 259 12.31 14.60 11.43
C ASP A 259 11.35 15.81 11.50
N PRO A 260 10.46 15.98 10.51
CA PRO A 260 9.55 17.12 10.48
C PRO A 260 8.51 17.06 11.59
N ILE A 261 8.25 18.20 12.23
CA ILE A 261 7.17 18.41 13.20
C ILE A 261 6.17 19.39 12.59
N ILE A 262 4.92 18.98 12.46
CA ILE A 262 3.84 19.81 11.92
C ILE A 262 2.72 19.90 12.97
N PRO A 263 2.50 21.09 13.57
CA PRO A 263 1.28 21.35 14.33
C PRO A 263 0.06 21.28 13.42
N ILE A 264 -0.99 20.61 13.90
CA ILE A 264 -2.30 20.50 13.23
C ILE A 264 -3.38 20.62 14.29
N SER A 265 -4.59 21.05 13.91
CA SER A 265 -5.78 20.78 14.70
C SER A 265 -6.72 19.91 13.89
N VAL A 266 -6.84 18.63 14.27
CA VAL A 266 -7.67 17.68 13.53
C VAL A 266 -9.15 18.09 13.57
N SER A 267 -9.62 18.65 14.69
CA SER A 267 -10.98 19.20 14.80
C SER A 267 -11.22 20.37 13.84
N TYR A 268 -10.21 21.22 13.64
CA TYR A 268 -10.29 22.32 12.69
C TYR A 268 -10.32 21.81 11.25
N GLU A 269 -9.45 20.85 10.89
CA GLU A 269 -9.46 20.25 9.56
C GLU A 269 -10.79 19.55 9.26
N GLU A 270 -11.34 18.80 10.21
CA GLU A 270 -12.65 18.16 10.08
C GLU A 270 -13.77 19.19 9.87
N ARG A 271 -13.69 20.35 10.53
CA ARG A 271 -14.62 21.46 10.33
C ARG A 271 -14.50 22.04 8.91
N LEU A 272 -13.27 22.17 8.40
CA LEU A 272 -13.02 22.64 7.05
C LEU A 272 -13.51 21.68 5.95
N THR A 273 -13.58 20.37 6.22
CA THR A 273 -14.13 19.40 5.26
C THR A 273 -15.65 19.42 5.14
N ARG A 274 -16.36 20.13 6.04
CA ARG A 274 -17.83 20.25 5.98
C ARG A 274 -18.31 21.31 4.99
N PHE A 275 -17.41 22.18 4.51
CA PHE A 275 -17.74 23.13 3.46
C PHE A 275 -17.81 22.41 2.11
N GLU A 276 -18.83 22.75 1.31
CA GLU A 276 -19.06 22.09 0.02
C GLU A 276 -18.07 22.55 -1.04
N THR A 277 -17.60 23.80 -0.95
CA THR A 277 -16.67 24.39 -1.92
C THR A 277 -15.32 24.75 -1.30
N GLU A 278 -14.25 24.67 -2.10
CA GLU A 278 -12.93 25.11 -1.66
C GLU A 278 -12.87 26.62 -1.40
N ASP A 279 -13.69 27.42 -2.08
CA ASP A 279 -13.72 28.86 -1.88
C ASP A 279 -14.34 29.24 -0.53
N GLU A 280 -15.44 28.61 -0.12
CA GLU A 280 -16.00 28.78 1.23
C GLU A 280 -15.00 28.36 2.32
N SER A 281 -14.32 27.23 2.11
CA SER A 281 -13.26 26.77 3.01
C SER A 281 -12.11 27.78 3.12
N ARG A 282 -11.74 28.43 2.02
CA ARG A 282 -10.70 29.49 2.00
C ARG A 282 -11.18 30.77 2.67
N GLU A 283 -12.44 31.13 2.53
CA GLU A 283 -13.02 32.28 3.24
C GLU A 283 -13.04 32.05 4.75
N GLU A 284 -13.42 30.85 5.19
CA GLU A 284 -13.39 30.52 6.61
C GLU A 284 -11.97 30.53 7.18
N GLN A 285 -10.98 30.02 6.43
CA GLN A 285 -9.57 30.12 6.82
C GLN A 285 -9.11 31.57 7.02
N LYS A 286 -9.57 32.50 6.18
CA LYS A 286 -9.30 33.94 6.34
C LYS A 286 -9.99 34.51 7.56
N ASN A 287 -11.25 34.13 7.82
CA ASN A 287 -12.04 34.62 8.95
C ASN A 287 -11.44 34.18 10.30
N VAL A 288 -11.04 32.91 10.40
CA VAL A 288 -10.41 32.33 11.59
C VAL A 288 -8.97 32.83 11.75
N GLY A 289 -8.31 33.19 10.65
CA GLY A 289 -6.90 33.61 10.64
C GLY A 289 -5.92 32.42 10.72
N ALA A 290 -6.36 31.23 10.30
CA ALA A 290 -5.55 30.02 10.27
C ALA A 290 -5.77 29.27 8.95
N GLU A 291 -4.69 28.79 8.34
CA GLU A 291 -4.73 28.00 7.11
C GLU A 291 -4.81 26.49 7.44
N SER A 292 -5.36 25.71 6.53
CA SER A 292 -5.31 24.24 6.61
C SER A 292 -3.86 23.73 6.56
N ALA A 293 -3.53 22.81 7.46
CA ALA A 293 -2.25 22.12 7.49
C ALA A 293 -2.17 20.95 6.49
N LEU A 294 -3.30 20.44 5.99
CA LEU A 294 -3.34 19.23 5.15
C LEU A 294 -2.46 19.33 3.89
N PRO A 295 -2.47 20.43 3.11
CA PRO A 295 -1.61 20.55 1.94
C PRO A 295 -0.12 20.45 2.29
N LYS A 296 0.27 21.07 3.41
CA LYS A 296 1.64 21.02 3.92
C LYS A 296 2.02 19.63 4.41
N ILE A 297 1.11 18.91 5.06
CA ILE A 297 1.32 17.54 5.55
C ILE A 297 1.57 16.58 4.40
N ILE A 298 0.73 16.62 3.36
CA ILE A 298 0.83 15.76 2.17
C ILE A 298 2.16 16.02 1.44
N THR A 299 2.47 17.29 1.18
CA THR A 299 3.71 17.68 0.47
C THR A 299 4.96 17.37 1.30
N GLN A 300 4.92 17.54 2.63
CA GLN A 300 6.03 17.18 3.51
C GLN A 300 6.27 15.67 3.50
N MET A 301 5.22 14.83 3.57
CA MET A 301 5.37 13.38 3.52
C MET A 301 6.00 12.90 2.22
N ARG A 302 5.63 13.49 1.08
CA ARG A 302 6.28 13.18 -0.20
C ARG A 302 7.78 13.48 -0.17
N LYS A 303 8.17 14.63 0.38
CA LYS A 303 9.59 14.98 0.56
C LYS A 303 10.29 13.96 1.47
N THR A 304 9.65 13.58 2.56
CA THR A 304 10.16 12.56 3.51
C THR A 304 10.34 11.19 2.85
N LEU A 305 9.42 10.79 1.97
CA LEU A 305 9.51 9.58 1.13
C LEU A 305 10.50 9.72 -0.04
N GLN A 306 11.14 10.88 -0.20
CA GLN A 306 12.04 11.21 -1.31
C GLN A 306 11.35 11.05 -2.67
N LEU A 307 10.08 11.47 -2.75
CA LEU A 307 9.31 11.47 -3.99
C LEU A 307 9.29 12.88 -4.58
N GLY A 308 9.72 12.98 -5.83
CA GLY A 308 9.51 14.14 -6.70
C GLY A 308 8.43 13.86 -7.75
N SER A 309 8.20 14.86 -8.59
CA SER A 309 7.30 14.76 -9.73
C SER A 309 7.93 15.32 -11.00
N PHE A 310 7.57 14.72 -12.13
CA PHE A 310 7.73 15.35 -13.44
C PHE A 310 6.37 15.44 -14.12
N PHE A 311 6.26 16.29 -15.13
CA PHE A 311 5.02 16.55 -15.84
C PHE A 311 5.11 16.13 -17.30
N THR A 312 4.00 15.66 -17.83
CA THR A 312 3.74 15.65 -19.27
C THR A 312 2.59 16.62 -19.53
N SER A 313 2.76 17.53 -20.48
CA SER A 313 1.77 18.58 -20.78
C SER A 313 1.41 18.60 -22.27
N GLY A 314 0.14 18.86 -22.56
CA GLY A 314 -0.38 19.03 -23.91
C GLY A 314 -1.89 19.31 -23.89
N ALA A 315 -2.48 19.55 -25.06
CA ALA A 315 -3.92 19.85 -25.18
C ALA A 315 -4.82 18.63 -24.84
N ASP A 316 -4.28 17.41 -24.93
CA ASP A 316 -5.05 16.21 -24.60
C ASP A 316 -4.97 15.90 -23.10
N GLU A 317 -3.77 15.90 -22.50
CA GLU A 317 -3.57 15.58 -21.09
C GLU A 317 -2.45 16.43 -20.47
N VAL A 318 -2.70 16.91 -19.25
CA VAL A 318 -1.65 17.32 -18.31
C VAL A 318 -1.63 16.30 -17.18
N ARG A 319 -0.48 15.69 -16.94
CA ARG A 319 -0.31 14.64 -15.93
C ARG A 319 0.94 14.84 -15.11
N GLN A 320 0.79 14.67 -13.81
CA GLN A 320 1.86 14.67 -12.84
C GLN A 320 2.26 13.22 -12.49
N TRP A 321 3.51 12.87 -12.82
CA TRP A 321 4.06 11.54 -12.60
C TRP A 321 4.91 11.54 -11.33
N THR A 322 4.75 10.53 -10.48
CA THR A 322 5.55 10.37 -9.26
C THR A 322 6.81 9.56 -9.55
N ILE A 323 7.96 10.08 -9.13
CA ILE A 323 9.26 9.39 -9.22
C ILE A 323 10.04 9.57 -7.92
N ARG A 324 10.93 8.63 -7.61
CA ARG A 324 11.88 8.81 -6.51
C ARG A 324 12.99 9.79 -6.90
N THR A 325 13.46 10.60 -5.97
CA THR A 325 14.62 11.47 -6.18
C THR A 325 15.83 10.64 -6.63
N GLY A 326 16.52 11.10 -7.69
CA GLY A 326 17.63 10.36 -8.29
C GLY A 326 17.24 9.44 -9.45
N THR A 327 15.95 9.35 -9.80
CA THR A 327 15.49 8.55 -10.95
C THR A 327 16.06 9.12 -12.25
N LYS A 328 16.68 8.25 -13.07
CA LYS A 328 17.22 8.63 -14.38
C LYS A 328 16.13 8.75 -15.44
N ALA A 329 16.38 9.53 -16.50
CA ALA A 329 15.40 9.78 -17.57
C ALA A 329 14.79 8.51 -18.21
N PRO A 330 15.54 7.42 -18.48
CA PRO A 330 14.94 6.18 -18.98
C PRO A 330 13.98 5.53 -17.98
N GLN A 331 14.34 5.52 -16.69
CA GLN A 331 13.51 4.96 -15.62
C GLN A 331 12.23 5.79 -15.42
N ALA A 332 12.34 7.13 -15.48
CA ALA A 332 11.19 8.02 -15.44
C ALA A 332 10.26 7.79 -16.64
N ALA A 333 10.82 7.54 -17.83
CA ALA A 333 10.04 7.16 -19.01
C ALA A 333 9.32 5.81 -18.82
N GLY A 334 9.95 4.86 -18.13
CA GLY A 334 9.36 3.57 -17.75
C GLY A 334 8.11 3.69 -16.86
N VAL A 335 8.01 4.75 -16.06
CA VAL A 335 6.80 5.05 -15.25
C VAL A 335 5.58 5.36 -16.12
N ILE A 336 5.80 5.98 -17.29
CA ILE A 336 4.74 6.21 -18.27
C ILE A 336 4.38 4.90 -18.96
N HIS A 337 5.39 4.21 -19.49
CA HIS A 337 5.24 2.90 -20.12
C HIS A 337 6.58 2.17 -20.18
N THR A 338 6.60 0.88 -19.88
CA THR A 338 7.84 0.07 -19.85
C THR A 338 8.60 0.04 -21.18
N ASP A 339 7.91 0.19 -22.32
CA ASP A 339 8.58 0.27 -23.63
C ASP A 339 9.39 1.54 -23.80
N PHE A 340 8.98 2.67 -23.22
CA PHE A 340 9.74 3.91 -23.32
C PHE A 340 11.08 3.83 -22.60
N GLU A 341 11.19 3.04 -21.53
CA GLU A 341 12.46 2.76 -20.88
C GLU A 341 13.37 1.90 -21.77
N LYS A 342 12.82 0.84 -22.38
CA LYS A 342 13.57 -0.08 -23.25
C LYS A 342 14.07 0.58 -24.52
N THR A 343 13.23 1.39 -25.17
CA THR A 343 13.55 2.04 -26.45
C THR A 343 13.93 3.52 -26.28
N PHE A 344 14.29 3.95 -25.06
CA PHE A 344 14.66 5.33 -24.77
C PHE A 344 15.77 5.86 -25.70
N ILE A 345 15.51 6.97 -26.38
CA ILE A 345 16.49 7.69 -27.19
C ILE A 345 16.99 8.91 -26.42
N GLN A 346 16.06 9.82 -26.09
CA GLN A 346 16.35 11.06 -25.38
C GLN A 346 15.08 11.62 -24.71
N ALA A 347 15.25 12.51 -23.74
CA ALA A 347 14.16 13.32 -23.19
C ALA A 347 14.38 14.78 -23.59
N ILE A 348 13.33 15.42 -24.11
CA ILE A 348 13.28 16.88 -24.19
C ILE A 348 12.74 17.37 -22.85
N VAL A 349 13.49 18.26 -22.22
CA VAL A 349 13.22 18.73 -20.85
C VAL A 349 12.99 20.24 -20.90
N TYR A 350 11.87 20.66 -20.33
CA TYR A 350 11.61 22.06 -20.01
C TYR A 350 11.59 22.22 -18.49
N ASN A 351 12.39 23.14 -17.98
CA ASN A 351 12.32 23.55 -16.59
C ASN A 351 11.03 24.37 -16.39
N PHE A 352 10.25 24.02 -15.36
CA PHE A 352 8.96 24.67 -15.09
C PHE A 352 9.08 26.18 -14.89
N ASP A 353 10.05 26.64 -14.09
CA ASP A 353 10.20 28.07 -13.78
C ASP A 353 10.51 28.87 -15.05
N THR A 354 11.34 28.30 -15.92
CA THR A 354 11.65 28.88 -17.23
C THR A 354 10.42 28.95 -18.13
N LEU A 355 9.60 27.89 -18.17
CA LEU A 355 8.37 27.88 -18.96
C LEU A 355 7.36 28.89 -18.43
N LYS A 356 7.29 29.06 -17.11
CA LYS A 356 6.41 30.04 -16.45
C LYS A 356 6.86 31.47 -16.71
N GLU A 357 8.16 31.74 -16.66
CA GLU A 357 8.75 33.06 -16.96
C GLU A 357 8.51 33.47 -18.42
N LEU A 358 8.65 32.53 -19.35
CA LEU A 358 8.59 32.79 -20.80
C LEU A 358 7.19 32.63 -21.41
N GLY A 359 6.24 32.10 -20.67
CA GLY A 359 4.84 32.01 -21.11
C GLY A 359 4.54 30.92 -22.15
N ASP A 360 5.44 30.58 -23.09
CA ASP A 360 5.21 29.57 -24.13
C ASP A 360 6.43 28.70 -24.47
N GLU A 361 6.20 27.44 -24.87
CA GLU A 361 7.24 26.48 -25.27
C GLU A 361 8.03 26.95 -26.49
N ALA A 362 7.36 27.62 -27.44
CA ALA A 362 8.02 28.17 -28.62
C ALA A 362 9.07 29.23 -28.23
N GLU A 363 8.76 30.07 -27.24
CA GLU A 363 9.71 31.06 -26.71
C GLU A 363 10.85 30.40 -25.94
N VAL A 364 10.58 29.37 -25.14
CA VAL A 364 11.64 28.60 -24.45
C VAL A 364 12.61 28.01 -25.45
N LYS A 365 12.10 27.48 -26.57
CA LYS A 365 12.90 26.94 -27.67
C LYS A 365 13.67 28.03 -28.41
N ALA A 366 13.03 29.17 -28.71
CA ALA A 366 13.67 30.29 -29.40
C ALA A 366 14.83 30.90 -28.58
N LYS A 367 14.70 30.92 -27.25
CA LYS A 367 15.75 31.38 -26.34
C LYS A 367 16.80 30.31 -26.02
N GLY A 368 16.73 29.14 -26.65
CA GLY A 368 17.71 28.05 -26.46
C GLY A 368 17.70 27.43 -25.05
N LYS A 369 16.64 27.66 -24.26
CA LYS A 369 16.50 27.11 -22.90
C LYS A 369 15.82 25.71 -22.89
N MET A 370 15.45 25.19 -24.06
CA MET A 370 15.00 23.80 -24.23
C MET A 370 16.20 22.85 -24.11
N MET A 371 16.14 21.90 -23.20
CA MET A 371 17.22 20.95 -22.99
C MET A 371 16.94 19.62 -23.65
N THR A 372 17.96 19.01 -24.27
CA THR A 372 17.92 17.63 -24.75
C THR A 372 18.84 16.80 -23.87
N LYS A 373 18.27 15.78 -23.22
CA LYS A 373 18.95 14.98 -22.21
C LYS A 373 18.98 13.50 -22.59
N GLY A 374 20.12 12.86 -22.35
CA GLY A 374 20.36 11.44 -22.61
C GLY A 374 20.07 10.55 -21.39
N LYS A 375 20.56 9.31 -21.43
CA LYS A 375 20.28 8.26 -20.44
C LYS A 375 20.79 8.57 -19.02
N GLU A 376 21.89 9.32 -18.90
CA GLU A 376 22.51 9.65 -17.60
C GLU A 376 21.87 10.87 -16.91
N TYR A 377 20.86 11.49 -17.52
CA TYR A 377 20.18 12.62 -16.88
C TYR A 377 19.33 12.14 -15.70
N VAL A 378 19.55 12.74 -14.54
CA VAL A 378 18.70 12.60 -13.37
C VAL A 378 17.56 13.59 -13.51
N VAL A 379 16.32 13.10 -13.48
CA VAL A 379 15.14 13.96 -13.61
C VAL A 379 14.98 14.81 -12.36
N GLU A 380 14.78 16.11 -12.55
CA GLU A 380 14.59 17.06 -11.47
C GLU A 380 13.10 17.22 -11.13
N ASP A 381 12.80 17.54 -9.87
CA ASP A 381 11.43 17.79 -9.45
C ASP A 381 10.86 19.03 -10.16
N GLY A 382 9.74 18.85 -10.84
CA GLY A 382 9.08 19.87 -11.65
C GLY A 382 9.47 19.88 -13.12
N ASP A 383 10.36 19.00 -13.57
CA ASP A 383 10.69 18.87 -14.99
C ASP A 383 9.44 18.56 -15.81
N ILE A 384 9.32 19.21 -16.97
CA ILE A 384 8.31 18.89 -17.97
C ILE A 384 9.01 18.10 -19.07
N LEU A 385 8.62 16.83 -19.23
CA LEU A 385 9.31 15.87 -20.07
C LEU A 385 8.48 15.53 -21.32
N LEU A 386 9.15 15.58 -22.47
CA LEU A 386 8.70 14.93 -23.70
C LEU A 386 9.67 13.81 -24.05
N ILE A 387 9.25 12.56 -23.84
CA ILE A 387 10.06 11.38 -24.10
C ILE A 387 10.13 11.10 -25.60
N LYS A 388 11.35 10.93 -26.13
CA LYS A 388 11.60 10.39 -27.46
C LYS A 388 12.11 8.96 -27.29
N ALA A 389 11.31 8.01 -27.75
CA ALA A 389 11.62 6.59 -27.73
C ALA A 389 11.53 6.03 -29.15
N GLY A 390 12.34 5.01 -29.45
CA GLY A 390 12.29 4.32 -30.72
C GLY A 390 10.97 3.56 -30.88
N ALA A 391 10.49 3.47 -32.12
CA ALA A 391 9.41 2.54 -32.44
C ALA A 391 9.85 1.14 -31.98
N ALA A 392 9.04 0.47 -31.16
CA ALA A 392 9.27 -0.92 -30.82
C ALA A 392 9.44 -1.69 -32.13
N LYS A 393 10.58 -2.37 -32.31
CA LYS A 393 10.79 -3.22 -33.49
C LYS A 393 9.80 -4.39 -33.42
N VAL A 394 8.62 -4.20 -33.99
CA VAL A 394 7.73 -5.31 -34.39
C VAL A 394 8.24 -5.95 -35.70
N GLN A 395 9.34 -5.46 -36.27
CA GLN A 395 9.88 -5.94 -37.55
C GLN A 395 11.38 -6.21 -37.44
N GLU A 396 11.74 -7.37 -36.89
CA GLU A 396 13.04 -7.97 -37.17
C GLU A 396 12.99 -9.51 -37.32
N ALA A 397 11.90 -10.17 -36.88
CA ALA A 397 11.67 -11.58 -37.20
C ALA A 397 11.28 -11.84 -38.68
N ALA A 398 10.82 -10.82 -39.41
CA ALA A 398 10.36 -10.98 -40.79
C ALA A 398 11.45 -10.74 -41.87
N LYS A 399 12.57 -10.11 -41.51
CA LYS A 399 13.64 -9.76 -42.47
C LYS A 399 14.73 -10.83 -42.60
N GLU A 400 14.97 -11.64 -41.56
CA GLU A 400 15.92 -12.77 -41.62
C GLU A 400 15.34 -14.01 -42.34
N ALA A 401 14.02 -14.12 -42.47
CA ALA A 401 13.38 -15.24 -43.17
C ALA A 401 13.45 -15.14 -44.72
N ALA A 402 13.89 -14.00 -45.27
CA ALA A 402 13.78 -13.71 -46.70
C ALA A 402 15.10 -13.78 -47.50
N SER A 403 16.26 -14.09 -46.88
CA SER A 403 17.57 -13.97 -47.56
C SER A 403 18.50 -15.18 -47.51
N THR A 404 18.02 -16.39 -47.26
CA THR A 404 18.85 -17.61 -47.39
C THR A 404 18.24 -18.61 -48.37
N THR A 405 18.56 -18.45 -49.65
CA THR A 405 18.43 -19.51 -50.65
C THR A 405 19.57 -20.52 -50.49
N THR A 406 19.31 -21.63 -49.81
CA THR A 406 20.20 -22.82 -49.83
C THR A 406 19.70 -23.84 -50.85
N PRO A 407 20.59 -24.51 -51.61
CA PRO A 407 20.20 -25.43 -52.67
C PRO A 407 19.53 -26.72 -52.15
N PHE A 408 18.58 -27.23 -52.91
CA PHE A 408 17.83 -28.46 -52.64
C PHE A 408 18.73 -29.70 -52.77
N THR A 409 19.24 -30.19 -51.64
CA THR A 409 19.83 -31.54 -51.53
C THR A 409 18.75 -32.53 -51.09
N PRO A 410 18.87 -33.84 -51.42
CA PRO A 410 17.95 -34.88 -50.96
C PRO A 410 17.84 -34.92 -49.42
N LEU A 411 18.92 -34.56 -48.73
CA LEU A 411 18.97 -34.44 -47.28
C LEU A 411 18.12 -33.27 -46.76
N ASN A 412 18.10 -32.13 -47.46
CA ASN A 412 17.24 -30.99 -47.12
C ASN A 412 15.76 -31.30 -47.34
N LEU A 413 15.40 -32.12 -48.33
CA LEU A 413 14.02 -32.60 -48.54
C LEU A 413 13.56 -33.56 -47.42
N ILE A 414 14.46 -34.40 -46.91
CA ILE A 414 14.20 -35.28 -45.76
C ILE A 414 14.08 -34.46 -44.47
N LEU A 415 14.94 -33.46 -44.27
CA LEU A 415 14.84 -32.54 -43.13
C LEU A 415 13.58 -31.68 -43.19
N LEU A 416 13.16 -31.25 -44.38
CA LEU A 416 11.90 -30.52 -44.57
C LEU A 416 10.69 -31.41 -44.30
N SER A 417 10.71 -32.67 -44.72
CA SER A 417 9.61 -33.61 -44.46
C SER A 417 9.51 -34.02 -42.98
N VAL A 418 10.65 -34.14 -42.28
CA VAL A 418 10.69 -34.30 -40.81
C VAL A 418 10.19 -33.04 -40.11
N LEU A 419 10.59 -31.84 -40.56
CA LEU A 419 10.11 -30.56 -40.01
C LEU A 419 8.61 -30.37 -40.23
N VAL A 420 8.09 -30.70 -41.42
CA VAL A 420 6.66 -30.68 -41.75
C VAL A 420 5.91 -31.74 -40.96
N TYR A 421 6.46 -32.95 -40.80
CA TYR A 421 5.85 -33.99 -39.95
C TYR A 421 5.82 -33.60 -38.47
N THR A 422 6.89 -32.96 -37.96
CA THR A 422 6.88 -32.39 -36.61
C THR A 422 5.92 -31.23 -36.50
N ALA A 423 5.85 -30.32 -37.49
CA ALA A 423 4.92 -29.20 -37.47
C ALA A 423 3.45 -29.67 -37.53
N VAL A 424 3.13 -30.65 -38.38
CA VAL A 424 1.80 -31.25 -38.53
C VAL A 424 1.43 -32.09 -37.30
N SER A 425 2.35 -32.87 -36.73
CA SER A 425 2.10 -33.63 -35.50
C SER A 425 1.99 -32.76 -34.25
N THR A 426 2.67 -31.60 -34.22
CA THR A 426 2.53 -30.61 -33.14
C THR A 426 1.24 -29.79 -33.30
N PHE A 427 0.84 -29.43 -34.53
CA PHE A 427 -0.45 -28.76 -34.81
C PHE A 427 -1.65 -29.69 -34.64
N SER A 428 -1.50 -30.99 -34.92
CA SER A 428 -2.57 -31.99 -34.72
C SER A 428 -2.71 -32.45 -33.27
N ARG A 429 -1.84 -31.97 -32.35
CA ARG A 429 -1.91 -32.28 -30.91
C ARG A 429 -2.32 -31.11 -30.01
N SER A 430 -2.83 -30.01 -30.55
CA SER A 430 -3.46 -28.98 -29.74
C SER A 430 -4.64 -28.32 -30.44
N ASN A 431 -5.67 -29.11 -30.73
CA ASN A 431 -7.05 -28.59 -30.76
C ASN A 431 -7.71 -28.91 -29.42
N THR A 432 -7.32 -28.17 -28.40
CA THR A 432 -8.24 -27.75 -27.36
C THR A 432 -8.09 -26.25 -27.32
N THR A 433 -9.03 -25.57 -27.96
CA THR A 433 -9.26 -24.14 -27.76
C THR A 433 -9.29 -23.90 -26.26
N ALA A 434 -8.31 -23.15 -25.74
CA ALA A 434 -8.48 -22.54 -24.43
C ALA A 434 -9.80 -21.77 -24.51
N PRO A 435 -10.78 -22.03 -23.62
CA PRO A 435 -12.01 -21.29 -23.65
C PRO A 435 -11.64 -19.81 -23.49
N ILE A 436 -12.23 -18.96 -24.33
CA ILE A 436 -12.38 -17.52 -24.03
C ILE A 436 -12.67 -17.44 -22.53
N PRO A 437 -11.96 -16.61 -21.72
CA PRO A 437 -12.33 -16.44 -20.33
C PRO A 437 -13.82 -16.17 -20.34
N ARG A 438 -14.62 -17.10 -19.82
CA ARG A 438 -16.05 -16.89 -19.74
C ARG A 438 -16.15 -15.59 -18.97
N GLY A 439 -16.73 -14.55 -19.58
CA GLY A 439 -17.25 -13.44 -18.78
C GLY A 439 -17.99 -14.07 -17.61
N PRO A 440 -17.86 -13.52 -16.38
CA PRO A 440 -18.36 -14.17 -15.18
C PRO A 440 -19.74 -14.75 -15.49
N PRO A 441 -19.94 -16.07 -15.26
CA PRO A 441 -21.19 -16.72 -15.64
C PRO A 441 -22.32 -15.86 -15.07
N PRO A 442 -23.46 -15.71 -15.78
CA PRO A 442 -24.60 -15.00 -15.22
C PRO A 442 -24.84 -15.52 -13.81
N LYS A 443 -24.82 -14.63 -12.81
CA LYS A 443 -24.92 -14.99 -11.39
C LYS A 443 -26.27 -15.67 -11.17
N VAL A 444 -26.29 -17.01 -11.26
CA VAL A 444 -27.49 -17.79 -11.02
C VAL A 444 -27.65 -17.85 -9.52
N PHE A 445 -28.65 -17.14 -8.99
CA PHE A 445 -29.03 -17.25 -7.60
C PHE A 445 -29.50 -18.67 -7.33
N ARG A 446 -28.76 -19.44 -6.52
CA ARG A 446 -29.04 -20.85 -6.24
C ARG A 446 -29.51 -21.06 -4.80
N THR A 447 -30.31 -22.09 -4.61
CA THR A 447 -30.66 -22.58 -3.27
C THR A 447 -29.69 -23.70 -2.91
N TYR A 448 -29.00 -23.54 -1.78
CA TYR A 448 -28.04 -24.48 -1.22
C TYR A 448 -28.63 -25.16 0.02
N THR A 449 -28.20 -26.39 0.27
CA THR A 449 -28.31 -27.07 1.55
C THR A 449 -26.92 -27.20 2.15
N PRO A 450 -26.76 -27.49 3.46
CA PRO A 450 -25.43 -27.68 4.04
C PRO A 450 -24.59 -28.70 3.23
N ARG A 451 -25.21 -29.80 2.79
CA ARG A 451 -24.58 -30.82 1.94
C ARG A 451 -24.14 -30.32 0.56
N THR A 452 -24.93 -29.46 -0.09
CA THR A 452 -24.58 -28.95 -1.44
C THR A 452 -23.67 -27.73 -1.40
N LEU A 453 -23.52 -27.09 -0.24
CA LEU A 453 -22.58 -25.99 -0.03
C LEU A 453 -21.15 -26.49 0.24
N LEU A 454 -20.99 -27.63 0.92
CA LEU A 454 -19.68 -28.18 1.30
C LEU A 454 -18.63 -28.29 0.18
N PRO A 455 -18.97 -28.66 -1.08
CA PRO A 455 -17.97 -28.77 -2.16
C PRO A 455 -17.31 -27.43 -2.54
N PHE A 456 -17.87 -26.30 -2.12
CA PHE A 456 -17.36 -24.95 -2.37
C PHE A 456 -16.39 -24.50 -1.28
N ASN A 457 -15.41 -25.35 -0.96
CA ASN A 457 -14.42 -25.13 0.10
C ASN A 457 -13.06 -24.61 -0.42
N GLY A 458 -12.93 -24.36 -1.73
CA GLY A 458 -11.69 -23.91 -2.36
C GLY A 458 -10.70 -25.01 -2.76
N GLU A 459 -10.90 -26.25 -2.33
CA GLU A 459 -10.05 -27.38 -2.73
C GLU A 459 -10.20 -27.69 -4.22
N ASN A 460 -9.15 -28.25 -4.83
CA ASN A 460 -9.14 -28.67 -6.23
C ASN A 460 -9.50 -27.56 -7.25
N GLY A 461 -9.33 -26.29 -6.87
CA GLY A 461 -9.66 -25.14 -7.73
C GLY A 461 -11.14 -24.74 -7.69
N ASN A 462 -11.95 -25.32 -6.81
CA ASN A 462 -13.35 -24.93 -6.64
C ASN A 462 -13.48 -23.48 -6.12
N PRO A 463 -14.60 -22.79 -6.40
CA PRO A 463 -14.96 -21.55 -5.72
C PRO A 463 -15.08 -21.75 -4.21
N ILE A 464 -14.97 -20.66 -3.44
CA ILE A 464 -15.12 -20.68 -1.98
C ILE A 464 -16.38 -19.94 -1.59
N PHE A 465 -17.37 -20.66 -1.07
CA PHE A 465 -18.63 -20.09 -0.60
C PHE A 465 -18.82 -20.37 0.88
N PHE A 466 -19.50 -19.49 1.60
CA PHE A 466 -20.06 -19.81 2.92
C PHE A 466 -21.34 -19.02 3.16
N ALA A 467 -22.14 -19.46 4.13
CA ALA A 467 -23.39 -18.81 4.47
C ALA A 467 -23.27 -17.94 5.72
N VAL A 468 -23.96 -16.80 5.73
CA VAL A 468 -24.20 -15.98 6.91
C VAL A 468 -25.68 -15.60 6.91
N ARG A 469 -26.38 -15.94 8.00
CA ARG A 469 -27.83 -15.74 8.18
C ARG A 469 -28.65 -16.23 6.99
N GLY A 470 -28.30 -17.40 6.46
CA GLY A 470 -28.99 -18.01 5.33
C GLY A 470 -28.69 -17.40 3.96
N ARG A 471 -27.80 -16.39 3.84
CA ARG A 471 -27.31 -15.86 2.57
C ARG A 471 -25.95 -16.48 2.24
N VAL A 472 -25.78 -16.94 1.00
CA VAL A 472 -24.53 -17.58 0.54
C VAL A 472 -23.69 -16.56 -0.22
N PHE A 473 -22.48 -16.32 0.26
CA PHE A 473 -21.53 -15.36 -0.30
C PHE A 473 -20.44 -16.07 -1.10
N ASP A 474 -20.04 -15.48 -2.24
CA ASP A 474 -18.84 -15.89 -2.98
C ASP A 474 -17.61 -15.15 -2.49
N VAL A 475 -16.80 -15.84 -1.69
CA VAL A 475 -15.58 -15.31 -1.11
C VAL A 475 -14.31 -15.78 -1.83
N SER A 476 -14.44 -16.24 -3.08
CA SER A 476 -13.32 -16.75 -3.87
C SER A 476 -12.20 -15.72 -4.07
N ASN A 477 -12.52 -14.42 -4.11
CA ASN A 477 -11.53 -13.34 -4.14
C ASN A 477 -10.68 -13.25 -2.85
N GLY A 478 -11.18 -13.81 -1.75
CA GLY A 478 -10.49 -13.94 -0.46
C GLY A 478 -9.80 -15.29 -0.25
N ARG A 479 -9.41 -16.00 -1.33
CA ARG A 479 -8.84 -17.37 -1.25
C ARG A 479 -7.65 -17.53 -0.32
N ASN A 480 -6.85 -16.48 -0.08
CA ASN A 480 -5.75 -16.53 0.90
C ASN A 480 -6.23 -16.63 2.36
N PHE A 481 -7.48 -16.25 2.63
CA PHE A 481 -8.08 -16.23 3.96
C PHE A 481 -9.02 -17.42 4.18
N TYR A 482 -9.92 -17.65 3.22
CA TYR A 482 -10.97 -18.66 3.31
C TYR A 482 -10.64 -19.96 2.56
N GLY A 483 -9.56 -19.99 1.77
CA GLY A 483 -9.15 -21.19 1.04
C GLY A 483 -8.33 -22.15 1.90
N PRO A 484 -7.98 -23.34 1.38
CA PRO A 484 -7.24 -24.35 2.12
C PRO A 484 -5.94 -23.81 2.74
N GLY A 485 -5.79 -23.96 4.06
CA GLY A 485 -4.64 -23.46 4.81
C GLY A 485 -4.70 -21.98 5.21
N GLY A 486 -5.77 -21.27 4.86
CA GLY A 486 -6.04 -19.91 5.32
C GLY A 486 -6.60 -19.86 6.76
N PRO A 487 -6.48 -18.71 7.45
CA PRO A 487 -6.94 -18.54 8.84
C PRO A 487 -8.44 -18.77 9.06
N TYR A 488 -9.26 -18.65 8.02
CA TYR A 488 -10.72 -18.80 8.06
C TYR A 488 -11.22 -19.92 7.14
N SER A 489 -10.35 -20.90 6.85
CA SER A 489 -10.70 -22.02 5.96
C SER A 489 -11.80 -22.93 6.54
N ASN A 490 -12.03 -22.87 7.84
CA ASN A 490 -13.05 -23.62 8.57
C ASN A 490 -14.48 -23.23 8.15
N PHE A 491 -14.72 -21.98 7.73
CA PHE A 491 -16.02 -21.53 7.25
C PHE A 491 -16.33 -21.96 5.80
N ALA A 492 -15.30 -22.32 5.03
CA ALA A 492 -15.44 -22.66 3.63
C ALA A 492 -16.40 -23.84 3.43
N GLY A 493 -17.46 -23.62 2.65
CA GLY A 493 -18.51 -24.58 2.35
C GLY A 493 -19.56 -24.77 3.46
N ARG A 494 -19.59 -23.91 4.50
CA ARG A 494 -20.45 -24.10 5.69
C ARG A 494 -21.28 -22.86 6.04
N ASP A 495 -22.19 -23.00 6.99
CA ASP A 495 -22.82 -21.85 7.67
C ASP A 495 -21.87 -21.33 8.76
N ALA A 496 -21.47 -20.07 8.62
CA ALA A 496 -20.53 -19.40 9.51
C ALA A 496 -21.26 -18.56 10.59
N SER A 497 -22.59 -18.51 10.58
CA SER A 497 -23.37 -17.55 11.37
C SER A 497 -23.05 -17.57 12.87
N ARG A 498 -23.07 -18.75 13.50
CA ARG A 498 -22.78 -18.84 14.95
C ARG A 498 -21.31 -18.59 15.27
N GLY A 499 -20.38 -19.14 14.49
CA GLY A 499 -18.95 -18.88 14.67
C GLY A 499 -18.60 -17.39 14.55
N LEU A 500 -19.22 -16.68 13.61
CA LEU A 500 -19.05 -15.24 13.44
C LEU A 500 -19.66 -14.44 14.60
N ALA A 501 -20.85 -14.84 15.08
CA ALA A 501 -21.51 -14.20 16.21
C ALA A 501 -20.74 -14.34 17.53
N CYS A 502 -20.18 -15.54 17.78
CA CYS A 502 -19.43 -15.86 19.00
C CYS A 502 -17.93 -15.50 18.91
N HIS A 503 -17.47 -14.99 17.78
CA HIS A 503 -16.04 -14.79 17.48
C HIS A 503 -15.18 -16.04 17.69
N SER A 504 -15.76 -17.23 17.46
CA SER A 504 -15.07 -18.51 17.60
C SER A 504 -14.88 -19.17 16.25
N PHE A 505 -13.68 -19.71 16.05
CA PHE A 505 -13.26 -20.43 14.85
C PHE A 505 -13.13 -21.93 15.11
N ASP A 506 -13.59 -22.39 16.27
CA ASP A 506 -13.59 -23.79 16.63
C ASP A 506 -14.62 -24.55 15.77
N THR A 507 -14.32 -25.81 15.46
CA THR A 507 -15.12 -26.62 14.53
C THR A 507 -16.48 -27.03 15.08
N ASP A 508 -16.64 -26.98 16.41
CA ASP A 508 -17.88 -27.26 17.16
C ASP A 508 -18.93 -26.15 17.00
N MET A 509 -18.52 -24.95 16.57
CA MET A 509 -19.41 -23.81 16.30
C MET A 509 -19.93 -23.77 14.86
N LEU A 510 -19.65 -24.80 14.07
CA LEU A 510 -20.08 -24.95 12.68
C LEU A 510 -21.22 -25.96 12.57
N THR A 511 -21.99 -25.87 11.49
CA THR A 511 -23.03 -26.87 11.20
C THR A 511 -22.41 -28.26 11.06
N GLU A 512 -22.64 -29.12 12.06
CA GLU A 512 -22.21 -30.53 12.06
C GLU A 512 -23.23 -31.44 11.37
N ASP A 513 -24.52 -31.21 11.61
CA ASP A 513 -25.60 -31.96 10.98
C ASP A 513 -25.95 -31.38 9.61
N LEU A 514 -25.50 -32.07 8.56
CA LEU A 514 -25.66 -31.62 7.18
C LEU A 514 -27.04 -31.91 6.58
N ASP A 515 -27.82 -32.78 7.24
CA ASP A 515 -29.17 -33.18 6.80
C ASP A 515 -30.27 -32.72 7.76
N GLY A 516 -29.90 -32.23 8.95
CA GLY A 516 -30.80 -31.69 9.98
C GLY A 516 -31.28 -30.26 9.76
N PRO A 517 -32.00 -29.70 10.75
CA PRO A 517 -32.42 -28.31 10.71
C PRO A 517 -31.21 -27.36 10.75
N LEU A 518 -31.34 -26.21 10.09
CA LEU A 518 -30.33 -25.16 10.22
C LEU A 518 -30.29 -24.65 11.66
N ASP A 519 -29.11 -24.18 12.06
CA ASP A 519 -28.92 -23.53 13.34
C ASP A 519 -29.83 -22.30 13.45
N THR A 520 -30.70 -22.29 14.44
CA THR A 520 -31.67 -21.22 14.69
C THR A 520 -31.04 -19.99 15.33
N LEU A 521 -29.76 -20.06 15.70
CA LEU A 521 -29.03 -19.02 16.44
C LEU A 521 -29.60 -18.76 17.85
N ASP A 522 -30.40 -19.70 18.36
CA ASP A 522 -30.93 -19.62 19.71
C ASP A 522 -29.80 -19.62 20.75
N GLY A 523 -29.99 -18.86 21.83
CA GLY A 523 -29.02 -18.70 22.90
C GLY A 523 -27.99 -17.58 22.69
N LEU A 524 -27.97 -16.92 21.52
CA LEU A 524 -27.13 -15.74 21.31
C LEU A 524 -27.71 -14.49 22.01
N GLY A 525 -26.85 -13.75 22.70
CA GLY A 525 -27.18 -12.49 23.35
C GLY A 525 -27.30 -11.32 22.35
N PRO A 526 -27.84 -10.17 22.79
CA PRO A 526 -27.97 -8.98 21.93
C PRO A 526 -26.65 -8.53 21.30
N SER A 527 -25.54 -8.60 22.04
CA SER A 527 -24.20 -8.22 21.55
C SER A 527 -23.67 -9.16 20.45
N GLU A 528 -23.96 -10.46 20.55
CA GLU A 528 -23.54 -11.46 19.56
C GLU A 528 -24.39 -11.35 18.28
N MET A 529 -25.67 -11.00 18.44
CA MET A 529 -26.57 -10.71 17.33
C MET A 529 -26.17 -9.40 16.60
N ASP A 530 -25.77 -8.35 17.33
CA ASP A 530 -25.25 -7.11 16.74
C ASP A 530 -23.93 -7.36 16.01
N ALA A 531 -23.02 -8.17 16.58
CA ALA A 531 -21.78 -8.57 15.92
C ALA A 531 -22.06 -9.34 14.62
N LEU A 532 -23.00 -10.29 14.66
CA LEU A 532 -23.41 -11.05 13.47
C LEU A 532 -24.03 -10.16 12.39
N GLN A 533 -24.83 -9.16 12.79
CA GLN A 533 -25.38 -8.17 11.85
C GLN A 533 -24.26 -7.34 11.19
N GLY A 534 -23.29 -6.86 11.98
CA GLY A 534 -22.14 -6.13 11.43
C GLY A 534 -21.32 -6.96 10.44
N TRP A 535 -21.16 -8.26 10.71
CA TRP A 535 -20.53 -9.18 9.76
C TRP A 535 -21.36 -9.33 8.48
N GLU A 536 -22.67 -9.53 8.56
CA GLU A 536 -23.55 -9.64 7.39
C GLU A 536 -23.47 -8.39 6.49
N GLU A 537 -23.48 -7.19 7.08
CA GLU A 537 -23.34 -5.92 6.36
C GLU A 537 -21.97 -5.82 5.68
N THR A 538 -20.91 -6.19 6.38
CA THR A 538 -19.53 -6.22 5.85
C THR A 538 -19.41 -7.17 4.66
N PHE A 539 -19.94 -8.39 4.78
CA PHE A 539 -19.89 -9.38 3.69
C PHE A 539 -20.73 -8.95 2.50
N SER A 540 -21.89 -8.33 2.74
CA SER A 540 -22.77 -7.81 1.68
C SER A 540 -22.15 -6.62 0.93
N GLY A 541 -21.31 -5.81 1.57
CA GLY A 541 -20.54 -4.74 0.93
C GLY A 541 -19.32 -5.23 0.14
N LYS A 542 -18.75 -6.40 0.51
CA LYS A 542 -17.45 -6.87 0.01
C LYS A 542 -17.54 -8.04 -0.98
N TYR A 543 -18.58 -8.87 -0.88
CA TYR A 543 -18.71 -10.10 -1.65
C TYR A 543 -20.09 -10.23 -2.30
N ASP A 544 -20.11 -10.98 -3.39
CA ASP A 544 -21.34 -11.23 -4.12
C ASP A 544 -22.21 -12.27 -3.42
N ILE A 545 -23.51 -11.99 -3.30
CA ILE A 545 -24.48 -12.99 -2.85
C ILE A 545 -24.81 -13.90 -4.04
N VAL A 546 -24.48 -15.18 -3.92
CA VAL A 546 -24.69 -16.19 -4.98
C VAL A 546 -25.87 -17.13 -4.69
N GLY A 547 -26.48 -17.03 -3.52
CA GLY A 547 -27.64 -17.84 -3.20
C GLY A 547 -28.15 -17.71 -1.78
N LYS A 548 -29.01 -18.66 -1.41
CA LYS A 548 -29.53 -18.82 -0.05
C LYS A 548 -29.28 -20.24 0.46
N LEU A 549 -29.01 -20.37 1.75
CA LEU A 549 -28.91 -21.64 2.46
C LEU A 549 -30.26 -21.96 3.09
N VAL A 550 -30.74 -23.19 2.88
CA VAL A 550 -31.98 -23.72 3.47
C VAL A 550 -31.73 -25.12 4.04
N SER A 551 -32.58 -25.57 4.95
CA SER A 551 -32.52 -26.94 5.45
C SER A 551 -32.81 -27.95 4.33
N VAL A 552 -32.39 -29.21 4.49
CA VAL A 552 -32.70 -30.27 3.52
C VAL A 552 -34.21 -30.52 3.43
N ALA A 553 -34.93 -30.41 4.55
CA ALA A 553 -36.39 -30.51 4.59
C ALA A 553 -37.07 -29.41 3.76
N ASP A 554 -36.67 -28.15 3.94
CA ASP A 554 -37.23 -27.02 3.20
C ASP A 554 -36.88 -27.07 1.71
N TYR A 555 -35.67 -27.53 1.39
CA TYR A 555 -35.25 -27.74 0.01
C TYR A 555 -36.12 -28.78 -0.71
N ASN A 556 -36.42 -29.89 -0.04
CA ASN A 556 -37.27 -30.95 -0.57
C ASN A 556 -38.74 -30.52 -0.68
N ALA A 557 -39.25 -29.77 0.30
CA ALA A 557 -40.59 -29.18 0.25
C ALA A 557 -40.73 -28.17 -0.90
N GLY A 558 -39.72 -27.31 -1.12
CA GLY A 558 -39.70 -26.36 -2.21
C GLY A 558 -39.62 -27.01 -3.60
N LYS A 559 -38.92 -28.15 -3.72
CA LYS A 559 -38.92 -28.96 -4.96
C LYS A 559 -40.28 -29.62 -5.23
N ALA A 560 -40.98 -30.08 -4.20
CA ALA A 560 -42.31 -30.68 -4.34
C ALA A 560 -43.36 -29.63 -4.76
N ALA A 561 -43.24 -28.38 -4.30
CA ALA A 561 -44.12 -27.28 -4.68
C ALA A 561 -43.87 -26.72 -6.09
N GLY A 562 -42.64 -26.83 -6.61
CA GLY A 562 -42.28 -26.38 -7.97
C GLY A 562 -42.49 -27.41 -9.08
N ALA A 563 -42.94 -28.63 -8.75
CA ALA A 563 -43.23 -29.72 -9.68
C ALA A 563 -44.73 -30.00 -9.85
N GLN A 564 -45.60 -29.12 -9.30
CA GLN A 564 -47.05 -29.11 -9.51
C GLN A 564 -47.46 -28.11 -10.59
#